data_AF-U6R8Y7-F1
#
_entry.id   AF-U6R8Y7-F1
#
_cell.length_a   1.000
_cell.length_b   1.000
_cell.length_c   1.000
_cell.angle_alpha   90.00
_cell.angle_beta   90.00
_cell.angle_gamma   90.00
#
_symmetry.space_group_name_H-M   'P 1'
#
loop_
_entity.id
_entity.type
_entity.pdbx_description
1 polymer ?
#
loop_
_entity_poly.entity_id
_entity_poly.type
_entity_poly.pdbx_seq_one_letter_code
_entity_poly.pdbx_strand_id
1 'polypeptide(L)'
;MKEELLEAIYGTVERLEQKVDELSDSTKNAGTENNPASNDTTKLEKLIIAMFGKEEEVIGKISKLRDAIVVFADLIKVELGKNEQRSKFLVDAVKQMTQGNDVSSKALQDKLEVMNKSPQKKVVTHRFEPTSKNVLLFTGGLALSLVLSIWGNLTQWREHQDLEEADLKYRALKMVLPSDDPNIHYIEKHFSVCRDEKVIDDVKNSVAVYEDSVRHHYEMIEMAAYKDSLAKQLNKEANEIKERLKK
;
A
#
# COMPACT_ATOMS: atom_id res chain seq x y z
N MET A 1 38.93 11.83 36.19
CA MET A 1 38.13 13.08 36.29
C MET A 1 37.45 13.31 37.65
N LYS A 2 36.69 12.39 38.27
CA LYS A 2 36.14 12.64 39.63
C LYS A 2 37.16 12.41 40.76
N GLU A 3 38.08 11.47 40.60
CA GLU A 3 39.09 11.16 41.63
C GLU A 3 40.25 12.18 41.64
N GLU A 4 40.69 12.65 40.47
CA GLU A 4 41.74 13.69 40.35
C GLU A 4 41.31 15.05 40.96
N LEU A 5 40.01 15.36 40.95
CA LEU A 5 39.49 16.58 41.58
C LEU A 5 39.52 16.47 43.11
N LEU A 6 39.27 15.28 43.66
CA LEU A 6 39.26 15.05 45.09
C LEU A 6 40.69 15.10 45.67
N GLU A 7 41.65 14.55 44.93
CA GLU A 7 43.08 14.58 45.28
C GLU A 7 43.64 16.01 45.22
N ALA A 8 43.23 16.81 44.23
CA ALA A 8 43.60 18.23 44.15
C ALA A 8 43.03 19.05 45.32
N ILE A 9 41.78 18.78 45.74
CA ILE A 9 41.17 19.46 46.88
C ILE A 9 41.91 19.08 48.17
N TYR A 10 42.18 17.80 48.41
CA TYR A 10 42.86 17.35 49.63
C TYR A 10 44.28 17.91 49.76
N GLY A 11 45.05 17.92 48.65
CA GLY A 11 46.40 18.50 48.63
C GLY A 11 46.48 20.03 48.75
N THR A 12 45.35 20.75 48.66
CA THR A 12 45.30 22.19 48.96
C THR A 12 44.96 22.47 50.42
N VAL A 13 44.17 21.61 51.06
CA VAL A 13 43.82 21.72 52.48
C VAL A 13 45.05 21.43 53.35
N GLU A 14 45.82 20.39 53.01
CA GLU A 14 47.03 20.01 53.76
C GLU A 14 48.12 21.11 53.73
N ARG A 15 48.24 21.83 52.60
CA ARG A 15 49.15 23.00 52.48
C ARG A 15 48.69 24.22 53.28
N LEU A 16 47.39 24.36 53.55
CA LEU A 16 46.85 25.43 54.37
C LEU A 16 47.06 25.14 55.86
N GLU A 17 46.87 23.90 56.30
CA GLU A 17 47.18 23.48 57.68
C GLU A 17 48.66 23.72 58.02
N GLN A 18 49.57 23.31 57.14
CA GLN A 18 51.01 23.49 57.37
C GLN A 18 51.43 24.97 57.52
N LYS A 19 50.75 25.89 56.82
CA LYS A 19 51.02 27.34 56.92
C LYS A 19 50.45 27.98 58.17
N VAL A 20 49.40 27.42 58.75
CA VAL A 20 48.81 27.90 60.00
C VAL A 20 49.70 27.49 61.18
N ASP A 21 50.25 26.28 61.14
CA ASP A 21 51.20 25.80 62.15
C ASP A 21 52.50 26.62 62.16
N GLU A 22 53.06 26.94 60.99
CA GLU A 22 54.26 27.81 60.89
C GLU A 22 54.03 29.25 61.43
N LEU A 23 52.81 29.78 61.31
CA LEU A 23 52.47 31.12 61.83
C LEU A 23 52.26 31.12 63.35
N SER A 24 51.81 30.00 63.91
CA SER A 24 51.56 29.87 65.35
C SER A 24 52.84 29.86 66.18
N ASP A 25 53.96 29.39 65.61
CA ASP A 25 55.26 29.34 66.30
C ASP A 25 56.01 30.70 66.31
N SER A 26 55.61 31.68 65.49
CA SER A 26 56.32 32.96 65.31
C SER A 26 55.99 34.05 66.36
N THR A 27 55.03 33.85 67.28
CA THR A 27 54.52 34.93 68.17
C THR A 27 55.01 34.84 69.62
N LYS A 28 56.19 34.26 69.86
CA LYS A 28 56.84 34.34 71.18
C LYS A 28 58.28 34.79 71.01
N ASN A 29 58.53 36.09 71.12
CA ASN A 29 59.73 36.69 71.74
C ASN A 29 59.72 38.24 71.61
N ALA A 30 59.31 38.95 72.68
CA ALA A 30 59.91 40.20 73.18
C ALA A 30 59.08 40.74 74.38
N GLY A 31 59.60 40.55 75.60
CA GLY A 31 59.11 41.19 76.85
C GLY A 31 59.56 42.65 76.96
N THR A 32 58.92 43.56 77.69
CA THR A 32 58.61 43.67 79.15
C THR A 32 59.38 44.89 79.72
N GLU A 33 58.78 45.57 80.71
CA GLU A 33 59.32 46.57 81.67
C GLU A 33 59.35 48.06 81.30
N ASN A 34 59.13 49.06 82.18
CA ASN A 34 58.28 49.28 83.39
C ASN A 34 58.49 50.76 83.86
N ASN A 35 57.39 51.51 84.12
CA ASN A 35 57.19 52.56 85.18
C ASN A 35 57.93 53.95 85.14
N PRO A 36 57.53 55.00 85.93
CA PRO A 36 56.23 55.74 85.98
C PRO A 36 56.33 57.31 86.13
N ALA A 37 55.17 57.99 86.00
CA ALA A 37 54.69 59.25 86.65
C ALA A 37 55.51 60.57 86.49
N SER A 38 54.96 61.80 86.37
CA SER A 38 53.65 62.41 86.58
C SER A 38 53.75 63.90 86.18
N ASN A 39 52.77 64.46 85.44
CA ASN A 39 52.21 65.85 85.50
C ASN A 39 51.80 66.46 84.14
N ASP A 40 50.55 66.30 83.66
CA ASP A 40 50.03 67.16 82.55
C ASP A 40 48.49 67.06 82.36
N THR A 41 47.73 67.14 83.44
CA THR A 41 46.25 67.01 83.42
C THR A 41 45.51 68.13 82.68
N THR A 42 46.16 69.24 82.34
CA THR A 42 45.52 70.41 81.71
C THR A 42 45.43 70.33 80.18
N LYS A 43 46.15 69.39 79.53
CA LYS A 43 46.04 69.17 78.07
C LYS A 43 44.87 68.25 77.69
N LEU A 44 44.46 67.37 78.61
CA LEU A 44 43.40 66.38 78.36
C LEU A 44 42.01 67.04 78.24
N GLU A 45 41.69 68.01 79.10
CA GLU A 45 40.41 68.72 79.07
C GLU A 45 40.18 69.48 77.76
N LYS A 46 41.23 70.05 77.17
CA LYS A 46 41.14 70.78 75.89
C LYS A 46 40.89 69.84 74.69
N LEU A 47 41.33 68.59 74.79
CA LEU A 47 41.08 67.55 73.78
C LEU A 47 39.68 66.95 73.89
N ILE A 48 39.15 66.82 75.11
CA ILE A 48 37.81 66.28 75.36
C ILE A 48 36.73 67.19 74.75
N ILE A 49 36.85 68.52 74.92
CA ILE A 49 35.90 69.48 74.35
C ILE A 49 35.91 69.45 72.80
N ALA A 50 37.06 69.16 72.18
CA ALA A 50 37.18 69.05 70.72
C ALA A 50 36.61 67.73 70.15
N MET A 51 36.51 66.67 70.96
CA MET A 51 35.91 65.40 70.53
C MET A 51 34.38 65.41 70.57
N PHE A 52 33.77 66.08 71.54
CA PHE A 52 32.30 66.12 71.68
C PHE A 52 31.57 66.85 70.54
N GLY A 53 32.22 67.81 69.85
CA GLY A 53 31.63 68.47 68.68
C GLY A 53 31.51 67.58 67.43
N LYS A 54 32.22 66.44 67.37
CA LYS A 54 32.19 65.52 66.21
C LYS A 54 31.22 64.35 66.38
N GLU A 55 30.79 64.03 67.60
CA GLU A 55 29.84 62.94 67.87
C GLU A 55 28.41 63.27 67.42
N GLU A 56 27.95 64.51 67.56
CA GLU A 56 26.60 64.93 67.15
C GLU A 56 26.38 64.79 65.63
N GLU A 57 27.41 65.07 64.82
CA GLU A 57 27.35 64.91 63.35
C GLU A 57 27.31 63.42 62.94
N VAL A 58 27.95 62.54 63.71
CA VAL A 58 27.95 61.09 63.48
C VAL A 58 26.61 60.48 63.88
N ILE A 59 26.01 60.91 64.99
CA ILE A 59 24.67 60.48 65.42
C ILE A 59 23.60 60.88 64.37
N GLY A 60 23.70 62.08 63.80
CA GLY A 60 22.82 62.54 62.71
C GLY A 60 22.98 61.79 61.37
N LYS A 61 24.17 61.24 61.09
CA LYS A 61 24.41 60.38 59.91
C LYS A 61 23.90 58.95 60.15
N ILE A 62 24.02 58.43 61.37
CA ILE A 62 23.49 57.11 61.76
C ILE A 62 21.95 57.11 61.73
N SER A 63 21.29 58.21 62.15
CA SER A 63 19.82 58.30 62.07
C SER A 63 19.32 58.30 60.62
N LYS A 64 19.97 59.02 59.71
CA LYS A 64 19.65 58.99 58.26
C LYS A 64 19.88 57.61 57.63
N LEU A 65 20.94 56.91 58.04
CA LEU A 65 21.20 55.54 57.59
C LEU A 65 20.12 54.58 58.08
N ARG A 66 19.68 54.73 59.32
CA ARG A 66 18.58 53.93 59.90
C ARG A 66 17.26 54.16 59.14
N ASP A 67 16.92 55.41 58.85
CA ASP A 67 15.69 55.72 58.09
C ASP A 67 15.75 55.15 56.66
N ALA A 68 16.92 55.23 56.01
CA ALA A 68 17.12 54.62 54.69
C ALA A 68 16.99 53.10 54.71
N ILE A 69 17.49 52.43 55.76
CA ILE A 69 17.36 50.98 55.94
C ILE A 69 15.90 50.57 56.18
N VAL A 70 15.12 51.36 56.94
CA VAL A 70 13.69 51.10 57.17
C VAL A 70 12.90 51.20 55.88
N VAL A 71 13.14 52.25 55.06
CA VAL A 71 12.50 52.39 53.74
C VAL A 71 12.85 51.23 52.82
N PHE A 72 14.11 50.78 52.83
CA PHE A 72 14.52 49.61 52.05
C PHE A 72 13.84 48.31 52.53
N ALA A 73 13.69 48.13 53.85
CA ALA A 73 13.01 46.96 54.41
C ALA A 73 11.52 46.92 54.05
N ASP A 74 10.85 48.07 54.05
CA ASP A 74 9.43 48.16 53.64
C ASP A 74 9.26 47.92 52.13
N LEU A 75 10.18 48.41 51.30
CA LEU A 75 10.19 48.13 49.86
C LEU A 75 10.38 46.63 49.59
N ILE A 76 11.29 45.96 50.30
CA ILE A 76 11.52 44.50 50.18
C ILE A 76 10.27 43.72 50.58
N LYS A 77 9.57 44.10 51.66
CA LYS A 77 8.31 43.43 52.08
C LYS A 77 7.21 43.55 51.04
N VAL A 78 7.06 44.71 50.40
CA VAL A 78 6.05 44.93 49.36
C VAL A 78 6.34 44.09 48.11
N GLU A 79 7.61 43.98 47.71
CA GLU A 79 8.03 43.17 46.57
C GLU A 79 7.83 41.67 46.83
N LEU A 80 8.15 41.20 48.04
CA LEU A 80 7.94 39.80 48.46
C LEU A 80 6.46 39.42 48.47
N GLY A 81 5.59 40.27 49.00
CA GLY A 81 4.14 40.05 49.00
C GLY A 81 3.52 40.02 47.60
N LYS A 82 4.00 40.89 46.68
CA LYS A 82 3.60 40.86 45.26
C LYS A 82 4.06 39.59 44.55
N ASN A 83 5.28 39.12 44.85
CA ASN A 83 5.83 37.94 44.21
C ASN A 83 5.13 36.65 44.71
N GLU A 84 4.76 36.60 45.99
CA GLU A 84 4.00 35.49 46.56
C GLU A 84 2.57 35.42 45.98
N GLN A 85 1.88 36.56 45.82
CA GLN A 85 0.57 36.59 45.16
C GLN A 85 0.63 36.17 43.70
N ARG A 86 1.65 36.61 42.96
CA ARG A 86 1.89 36.18 41.57
C ARG A 86 2.15 34.68 41.48
N SER A 87 2.93 34.14 42.42
CA SER A 87 3.19 32.69 42.49
C SER A 87 1.91 31.89 42.70
N LYS A 88 1.05 32.29 43.65
CA LYS A 88 -0.26 31.63 43.89
C LYS A 88 -1.17 31.68 42.66
N PHE A 89 -1.24 32.84 41.99
CA PHE A 89 -2.05 32.98 40.77
C PHE A 89 -1.53 32.10 39.62
N LEU A 90 -0.21 31.99 39.44
CA LEU A 90 0.38 31.11 38.43
C LEU A 90 0.10 29.63 38.74
N VAL A 91 0.19 29.22 40.00
CA VAL A 91 -0.12 27.84 40.42
C VAL A 91 -1.58 27.50 40.16
N ASP A 92 -2.51 28.41 40.48
CA ASP A 92 -3.94 28.20 40.22
C ASP A 92 -4.26 28.18 38.72
N ALA A 93 -3.63 29.05 37.92
CA ALA A 93 -3.76 29.05 36.47
C ALA A 93 -3.23 27.74 35.85
N VAL A 94 -2.09 27.25 36.33
CA VAL A 94 -1.52 25.95 35.88
C VAL A 94 -2.45 24.80 36.28
N LYS A 95 -3.00 24.79 37.49
CA LYS A 95 -3.94 23.77 37.95
C LYS A 95 -5.21 23.74 37.10
N GLN A 96 -5.73 24.92 36.73
CA GLN A 96 -6.91 25.04 35.87
C GLN A 96 -6.62 24.59 34.43
N MET A 97 -5.44 24.88 33.89
CA MET A 97 -5.02 24.38 32.57
C MET A 97 -4.86 22.87 32.55
N THR A 98 -4.27 22.26 33.57
CA THR A 98 -4.14 20.80 33.67
C THR A 98 -5.50 20.15 33.72
N GLN A 99 -6.42 20.67 34.55
CA GLN A 99 -7.78 20.14 34.65
C GLN A 99 -8.56 20.29 33.34
N GLY A 100 -8.44 21.42 32.63
CA GLY A 100 -9.05 21.63 31.32
C GLY A 100 -8.51 20.65 30.25
N ASN A 101 -7.20 20.41 30.26
CA ASN A 101 -6.55 19.47 29.35
C ASN A 101 -6.94 18.01 29.65
N ASP A 102 -7.10 17.63 30.91
CA ASP A 102 -7.54 16.28 31.30
C ASP A 102 -8.98 16.00 30.83
N VAL A 103 -9.89 16.97 30.95
CA VAL A 103 -11.28 16.81 30.45
C VAL A 103 -11.31 16.74 28.93
N SER A 104 -10.53 17.59 28.24
CA SER A 104 -10.45 17.58 26.77
C SER A 104 -9.83 16.29 26.24
N SER A 105 -8.76 15.78 26.88
CA SER A 105 -8.11 14.54 26.45
C SER A 105 -9.01 13.33 26.64
N LYS A 106 -9.78 13.28 27.73
CA LYS A 106 -10.77 12.23 27.98
C LYS A 106 -11.92 12.26 26.96
N ALA A 107 -12.42 13.44 26.61
CA ALA A 107 -13.45 13.59 25.57
C ALA A 107 -12.94 13.19 24.17
N LEU A 108 -11.66 13.45 23.87
CA LEU A 108 -11.03 13.00 22.63
C LEU A 108 -10.82 11.48 22.61
N GLN A 109 -10.42 10.89 23.74
CA GLN A 109 -10.29 9.43 23.88
C GLN A 109 -11.63 8.72 23.70
N ASP A 110 -12.70 9.21 24.34
CA ASP A 110 -14.06 8.66 24.17
C ASP A 110 -14.52 8.76 22.71
N LYS A 111 -14.27 9.88 22.03
CA LYS A 111 -14.58 10.02 20.60
C LYS A 111 -13.76 9.09 19.70
N LEU A 112 -12.49 8.89 20.03
CA LEU A 112 -11.61 7.95 19.31
C LEU A 112 -12.09 6.51 19.49
N GLU A 113 -12.49 6.14 20.70
CA GLU A 113 -13.03 4.81 21.01
C GLU A 113 -14.36 4.55 20.29
N VAL A 114 -15.25 5.56 20.23
CA VAL A 114 -16.50 5.49 19.47
C VAL A 114 -16.24 5.36 17.96
N MET A 115 -15.27 6.08 17.40
CA MET A 115 -14.87 5.90 16.00
C MET A 115 -14.29 4.51 15.73
N ASN A 116 -13.53 3.96 16.68
CA ASN A 116 -12.91 2.64 16.53
C ASN A 116 -13.93 1.49 16.66
N LYS A 117 -15.03 1.71 17.39
CA LYS A 117 -16.14 0.74 17.53
C LYS A 117 -17.23 0.87 16.45
N SER A 118 -17.20 1.92 15.63
CA SER A 118 -18.12 2.07 14.49
C SER A 118 -17.76 1.10 13.36
N PRO A 119 -18.72 0.35 12.79
CA PRO A 119 -18.42 -0.63 11.75
C PRO A 119 -17.87 0.09 10.51
N GLN A 120 -16.58 -0.08 10.24
CA GLN A 120 -15.96 0.39 9.01
C GLN A 120 -16.69 -0.24 7.82
N LYS A 121 -17.38 0.58 7.03
CA LYS A 121 -18.03 0.15 5.79
C LYS A 121 -16.95 -0.37 4.84
N LYS A 122 -16.74 -1.69 4.81
CA LYS A 122 -15.76 -2.35 3.96
C LYS A 122 -16.21 -2.28 2.51
N VAL A 123 -15.91 -1.16 1.85
CA VAL A 123 -16.04 -1.04 0.40
C VAL A 123 -14.87 -1.81 -0.22
N VAL A 124 -15.11 -3.08 -0.54
CA VAL A 124 -14.17 -3.91 -1.29
C VAL A 124 -14.15 -3.39 -2.73
N THR A 125 -13.27 -2.44 -2.99
CA THR A 125 -13.02 -1.94 -4.34
C THR A 125 -11.97 -2.86 -4.96
N HIS A 126 -12.37 -3.75 -5.86
CA HIS A 126 -11.42 -4.57 -6.62
C HIS A 126 -10.68 -3.68 -7.62
N ARG A 127 -9.57 -3.07 -7.18
CA ARG A 127 -8.59 -2.50 -8.10
C ARG A 127 -7.85 -3.65 -8.77
N PHE A 128 -8.21 -3.95 -10.00
CA PHE A 128 -7.41 -4.80 -10.87
C PHE A 128 -6.16 -4.01 -11.27
N GLU A 129 -5.01 -4.36 -10.73
CA GLU A 129 -3.73 -3.86 -11.22
C GLU A 129 -3.42 -4.55 -12.56
N PRO A 130 -3.40 -3.82 -13.69
CA PRO A 130 -3.16 -4.40 -15.01
C PRO A 130 -1.73 -4.98 -15.16
N THR A 131 -0.83 -4.67 -14.21
CA THR A 131 0.55 -5.15 -14.13
C THR A 131 0.74 -6.31 -13.14
N SER A 132 -0.33 -6.88 -12.59
CA SER A 132 -0.19 -8.08 -11.75
C SER A 132 0.19 -9.30 -12.60
N LYS A 133 1.10 -10.15 -12.09
CA LYS A 133 1.57 -11.37 -12.78
C LYS A 133 0.42 -12.26 -13.25
N ASN A 134 -0.67 -12.32 -12.49
CA ASN A 134 -1.84 -13.14 -12.80
C ASN A 134 -2.64 -12.58 -13.99
N VAL A 135 -2.80 -11.24 -14.09
CA VAL A 135 -3.46 -10.61 -15.24
C VAL A 135 -2.62 -10.79 -16.51
N LEU A 136 -1.29 -10.67 -16.41
CA LEU A 136 -0.39 -10.91 -17.54
C LEU A 136 -0.45 -12.38 -18.03
N LEU A 137 -0.42 -13.34 -17.11
CA LEU A 137 -0.58 -14.77 -17.43
C LEU A 137 -1.96 -15.06 -18.03
N PHE A 138 -3.02 -14.42 -17.51
CA PHE A 138 -4.37 -14.56 -18.04
C PHE A 138 -4.49 -13.98 -19.46
N THR A 139 -3.99 -12.78 -19.71
CA THR A 139 -3.98 -12.16 -21.04
C THR A 139 -3.12 -12.96 -22.03
N GLY A 140 -1.96 -13.46 -21.59
CA GLY A 140 -1.12 -14.35 -22.40
C GLY A 140 -1.81 -15.68 -22.72
N GLY A 141 -2.47 -16.30 -21.75
CA GLY A 141 -3.26 -17.52 -21.94
C GLY A 141 -4.46 -17.29 -22.86
N LEU A 142 -5.14 -16.15 -22.74
CA LEU A 142 -6.24 -15.75 -23.61
C LEU A 142 -5.76 -15.57 -25.06
N ALA A 143 -4.63 -14.89 -25.26
CA ALA A 143 -4.04 -14.70 -26.59
C ALA A 143 -3.60 -16.03 -27.20
N LEU A 144 -2.97 -16.92 -26.43
CA LEU A 144 -2.58 -18.25 -26.88
C LEU A 144 -3.80 -19.11 -27.23
N SER A 145 -4.86 -19.04 -26.43
CA SER A 145 -6.13 -19.71 -26.71
C SER A 145 -6.75 -19.22 -28.02
N LEU A 146 -6.69 -17.91 -28.31
CA LEU A 146 -7.15 -17.36 -29.57
C LEU A 146 -6.36 -17.89 -30.77
N VAL A 147 -5.03 -17.91 -30.66
CA VAL A 147 -4.14 -18.42 -31.72
C VAL A 147 -4.41 -19.90 -31.98
N LEU A 148 -4.53 -20.71 -30.93
CA LEU A 148 -4.86 -22.13 -31.05
C LEU A 148 -6.26 -22.34 -31.62
N SER A 149 -7.23 -21.48 -31.29
CA SER A 149 -8.58 -21.55 -31.85
C SER A 149 -8.58 -21.27 -33.35
N ILE A 150 -7.87 -20.22 -33.80
CA ILE A 150 -7.74 -19.90 -35.23
C ILE A 150 -6.97 -20.99 -35.96
N TRP A 151 -5.88 -21.48 -35.38
CA TRP A 151 -5.08 -22.56 -35.95
C TRP A 151 -5.87 -23.86 -36.07
N GLY A 152 -6.61 -24.24 -35.02
CA GLY A 152 -7.48 -25.41 -35.02
C GLY A 152 -8.56 -25.31 -36.08
N ASN A 153 -9.23 -24.16 -36.18
CA ASN A 153 -10.23 -23.92 -37.21
C ASN A 153 -9.64 -23.99 -38.63
N LEU A 154 -8.47 -23.40 -38.85
CA LEU A 154 -7.77 -23.44 -40.14
C LEU A 154 -7.32 -24.87 -40.52
N THR A 155 -6.83 -25.63 -39.54
CA THR A 155 -6.41 -27.03 -39.75
C THR A 155 -7.63 -27.90 -40.07
N GLN A 156 -8.72 -27.73 -39.33
CA GLN A 156 -9.98 -28.42 -39.60
C GLN A 156 -10.56 -28.05 -40.98
N TRP A 157 -10.49 -26.78 -41.37
CA TRP A 157 -10.91 -26.35 -42.70
C TRP A 157 -10.06 -27.02 -43.80
N ARG A 158 -8.74 -27.13 -43.60
CA ARG A 158 -7.86 -27.83 -44.54
C ARG A 158 -8.20 -29.31 -44.65
N GLU A 159 -8.37 -30.00 -43.51
CA GLU A 159 -8.77 -31.41 -43.49
C GLU A 159 -10.12 -31.64 -44.16
N HIS A 160 -11.07 -30.73 -43.98
CA HIS A 160 -12.36 -30.81 -44.66
C HIS A 160 -12.23 -30.70 -46.18
N GLN A 161 -11.40 -29.77 -46.67
CA GLN A 161 -11.14 -29.64 -48.10
C GLN A 161 -10.49 -30.89 -48.67
N ASP A 162 -9.52 -31.47 -47.97
CA ASP A 162 -8.84 -32.69 -48.40
C ASP A 162 -9.78 -33.91 -48.43
N LEU A 163 -10.70 -34.00 -47.46
CA LEU A 163 -11.74 -35.03 -47.42
C LEU A 163 -12.75 -34.89 -48.56
N GLU A 164 -13.23 -33.67 -48.83
CA GLU A 164 -14.12 -33.40 -49.97
C GLU A 164 -13.47 -33.74 -51.30
N GLU A 165 -12.18 -33.45 -51.44
CA GLU A 165 -11.42 -33.76 -52.66
C GLU A 165 -11.24 -35.28 -52.85
N ALA A 166 -10.89 -36.00 -51.78
CA ALA A 166 -10.76 -37.46 -51.81
C ALA A 166 -12.11 -38.15 -52.10
N ASP A 167 -13.19 -37.65 -51.51
CA ASP A 167 -14.55 -38.14 -51.74
C ASP A 167 -15.00 -37.89 -53.19
N LEU A 168 -14.72 -36.69 -53.73
CA LEU A 168 -14.99 -36.40 -55.14
C LEU A 168 -14.18 -37.29 -56.09
N LYS A 169 -12.90 -37.55 -55.80
CA LYS A 169 -12.08 -38.50 -56.57
C LYS A 169 -12.71 -39.89 -56.56
N TYR A 170 -13.12 -40.39 -55.40
CA TYR A 170 -13.74 -41.70 -55.29
C TYR A 170 -15.06 -41.79 -56.07
N ARG A 171 -15.92 -40.77 -55.97
CA ARG A 171 -17.19 -40.71 -56.71
C ARG A 171 -16.97 -40.58 -58.22
N ALA A 172 -16.00 -39.78 -58.65
CA ALA A 172 -15.63 -39.64 -60.06
C ALA A 172 -15.10 -40.96 -60.64
N LEU A 173 -14.24 -41.68 -59.90
CA LEU A 173 -13.79 -43.01 -60.30
C LEU A 173 -14.94 -44.02 -60.41
N LYS A 174 -15.93 -43.94 -59.51
CA LYS A 174 -17.14 -44.77 -59.58
C LYS A 174 -18.07 -44.38 -60.75
N MET A 175 -17.92 -43.20 -61.33
CA MET A 175 -18.61 -42.85 -62.57
C MET A 175 -17.86 -43.39 -63.81
N VAL A 176 -16.53 -43.32 -63.81
CA VAL A 176 -15.65 -43.79 -64.90
C VAL A 176 -15.41 -45.30 -64.74
N LEU A 177 -16.46 -46.09 -65.00
CA LEU A 177 -16.54 -47.50 -64.59
C LEU A 177 -15.64 -48.53 -65.33
N PRO A 178 -14.77 -48.21 -66.32
CA PRO A 178 -13.69 -49.12 -66.69
C PRO A 178 -12.32 -48.59 -66.24
N SER A 179 -11.63 -49.38 -65.41
CA SER A 179 -10.28 -49.08 -64.86
C SER A 179 -9.17 -48.87 -65.91
N ASP A 180 -9.40 -49.19 -67.19
CA ASP A 180 -8.46 -49.00 -68.30
C ASP A 180 -8.78 -47.77 -69.18
N ASP A 181 -9.68 -46.89 -68.72
CA ASP A 181 -10.07 -45.68 -69.45
C ASP A 181 -9.03 -44.55 -69.28
N PRO A 182 -8.53 -43.92 -70.37
CA PRO A 182 -7.68 -42.72 -70.32
C PRO A 182 -8.19 -41.60 -69.40
N ASN A 183 -9.49 -41.59 -69.11
CA ASN A 183 -10.14 -40.67 -68.17
C ASN A 183 -9.62 -40.76 -66.73
N ILE A 184 -9.14 -41.93 -66.26
CA ILE A 184 -8.58 -42.06 -64.90
C ILE A 184 -7.24 -41.31 -64.80
N HIS A 185 -6.38 -41.48 -65.81
CA HIS A 185 -5.11 -40.74 -65.87
C HIS A 185 -5.34 -39.23 -66.00
N TYR A 186 -6.40 -38.82 -66.71
CA TYR A 186 -6.81 -37.42 -66.82
C TYR A 186 -7.23 -36.84 -65.45
N ILE A 187 -8.07 -37.54 -64.70
CA ILE A 187 -8.49 -37.13 -63.35
C ILE A 187 -7.28 -37.07 -62.40
N GLU A 188 -6.44 -38.10 -62.39
CA GLU A 188 -5.26 -38.12 -61.51
C GLU A 188 -4.32 -36.94 -61.79
N LYS A 189 -4.05 -36.64 -63.06
CA LYS A 189 -3.18 -35.52 -63.46
C LYS A 189 -3.73 -34.17 -63.04
N HIS A 190 -5.03 -33.92 -63.23
CA HIS A 190 -5.66 -32.63 -62.93
C HIS A 190 -6.00 -32.42 -61.46
N PHE A 191 -6.04 -33.48 -60.65
CA PHE A 191 -6.24 -33.36 -59.21
C PHE A 191 -4.93 -33.34 -58.40
N SER A 192 -3.84 -33.93 -58.89
CA SER A 192 -2.57 -34.03 -58.13
C SER A 192 -1.44 -33.18 -58.69
N VAL A 193 -1.11 -33.31 -59.99
CA VAL A 193 0.10 -32.74 -60.59
C VAL A 193 -0.13 -31.34 -61.18
N CYS A 194 -1.28 -31.13 -61.83
CA CYS A 194 -1.66 -29.86 -62.46
C CYS A 194 -3.07 -29.46 -62.05
N ARG A 195 -3.21 -29.00 -60.79
CA ARG A 195 -4.51 -28.58 -60.23
C ARG A 195 -5.17 -27.53 -61.11
N ASP A 196 -6.30 -27.88 -61.71
CA ASP A 196 -7.17 -26.98 -62.45
C ASP A 196 -8.57 -26.98 -61.84
N GLU A 197 -8.91 -25.89 -61.17
CA GLU A 197 -10.18 -25.73 -60.46
C GLU A 197 -11.39 -25.83 -61.40
N LYS A 198 -11.25 -25.46 -62.68
CA LYS A 198 -12.33 -25.57 -63.66
C LYS A 198 -12.63 -27.02 -63.99
N VAL A 199 -11.58 -27.83 -64.16
CA VAL A 199 -11.72 -29.27 -64.42
C VAL A 199 -12.32 -29.98 -63.20
N ILE A 200 -11.96 -29.56 -61.99
CA ILE A 200 -12.54 -30.11 -60.75
C ILE A 200 -14.04 -29.79 -60.67
N ASP A 201 -14.45 -28.56 -60.99
CA ASP A 201 -15.87 -28.18 -61.00
C ASP A 201 -16.68 -28.89 -62.09
N ASP A 202 -16.10 -29.06 -63.28
CA ASP A 202 -16.71 -29.83 -64.37
C ASP A 202 -16.91 -31.30 -63.98
N VAL A 203 -15.91 -31.91 -63.31
CA VAL A 203 -16.00 -33.27 -62.78
C VAL A 203 -17.08 -33.35 -61.70
N LYS A 204 -17.16 -32.38 -60.79
CA LYS A 204 -18.19 -32.31 -59.75
C LYS A 204 -19.59 -32.24 -60.34
N ASN A 205 -19.81 -31.41 -61.35
CA ASN A 205 -21.09 -31.32 -62.04
C ASN A 205 -21.43 -32.63 -62.78
N SER A 206 -20.44 -33.24 -63.43
CA SER A 206 -20.62 -34.51 -64.14
C SER A 206 -21.01 -35.64 -63.19
N VAL A 207 -20.35 -35.74 -62.04
CA VAL A 207 -20.70 -36.69 -60.96
C VAL A 207 -22.11 -36.44 -60.46
N ALA A 208 -22.49 -35.18 -60.21
CA ALA A 208 -23.82 -34.84 -59.72
C ALA A 208 -24.92 -35.25 -60.72
N VAL A 209 -24.72 -34.98 -62.02
CA VAL A 209 -25.65 -35.38 -63.09
C VAL A 209 -25.75 -36.91 -63.18
N TYR A 210 -24.62 -37.62 -63.06
CA TYR A 210 -24.62 -39.08 -63.07
C TYR A 210 -25.38 -39.66 -61.88
N GLU A 211 -25.11 -39.18 -60.66
CA GLU A 211 -25.79 -39.64 -59.45
C GLU A 211 -27.29 -39.36 -59.48
N ASP A 212 -27.70 -38.20 -60.00
CA ASP A 212 -29.10 -37.85 -60.17
C ASP A 212 -29.78 -38.74 -61.22
N SER A 213 -29.11 -39.00 -62.34
CA SER A 213 -29.59 -39.93 -63.36
C SER A 213 -29.74 -41.36 -62.82
N VAL A 214 -28.79 -41.84 -62.02
CA VAL A 214 -28.85 -43.17 -61.41
C VAL A 214 -30.02 -43.24 -60.43
N ARG A 215 -30.21 -42.22 -59.60
CA ARG A 215 -31.33 -42.14 -58.66
C ARG A 215 -32.66 -42.17 -59.40
N HIS A 216 -32.81 -41.32 -60.41
CA HIS A 216 -34.03 -41.24 -61.19
C HIS A 216 -34.32 -42.56 -61.93
N HIS A 217 -33.28 -43.25 -62.42
CA HIS A 217 -33.43 -44.56 -63.02
C HIS A 217 -34.01 -45.58 -62.03
N TYR A 218 -33.53 -45.62 -60.78
CA TYR A 218 -34.07 -46.50 -59.74
C TYR A 218 -35.51 -46.14 -59.37
N GLU A 219 -35.83 -44.85 -59.23
CA GLU A 219 -37.21 -44.38 -58.99
C GLU A 219 -38.15 -44.83 -60.11
N MET A 220 -37.71 -44.72 -61.36
CA MET A 220 -38.48 -45.14 -62.53
C MET A 220 -38.70 -46.66 -62.56
N ILE A 221 -37.70 -47.46 -62.17
CA ILE A 221 -37.84 -48.91 -62.04
C ILE A 221 -38.87 -49.26 -60.96
N GLU A 222 -38.78 -48.62 -59.79
CA GLU A 222 -39.70 -48.90 -58.68
C GLU A 222 -41.14 -48.49 -59.02
N MET A 223 -41.32 -47.31 -59.62
CA MET A 223 -42.63 -46.87 -60.11
C MET A 223 -43.18 -47.79 -61.22
N ALA A 224 -42.33 -48.29 -62.12
CA ALA A 224 -42.75 -49.23 -63.16
C ALA A 224 -43.20 -50.56 -62.55
N ALA A 225 -42.45 -51.09 -61.58
CA ALA A 225 -42.82 -52.32 -60.86
C ALA A 225 -44.13 -52.14 -60.08
N TYR A 226 -44.31 -51.00 -59.41
CA TYR A 226 -45.54 -50.67 -58.72
C TYR A 226 -46.74 -50.62 -59.68
N LYS A 227 -46.63 -49.88 -60.79
CA LYS A 227 -47.69 -49.76 -61.80
C LYS A 227 -48.03 -51.10 -62.45
N ASP A 228 -47.03 -51.94 -62.72
CA ASP A 228 -47.23 -53.29 -63.26
C ASP A 228 -48.00 -54.18 -62.27
N SER A 229 -47.66 -54.12 -60.97
CA SER A 229 -48.38 -54.88 -59.94
C SER A 229 -49.85 -54.45 -59.82
N LEU A 230 -50.13 -53.14 -59.88
CA LEU A 230 -51.48 -52.59 -59.84
C LEU A 230 -52.28 -52.98 -61.09
N ALA A 231 -51.67 -52.92 -62.27
CA ALA A 231 -52.30 -53.33 -63.52
C ALA A 231 -52.67 -54.81 -63.51
N LYS A 232 -51.80 -55.68 -62.97
CA LYS A 232 -52.08 -57.11 -62.79
C LYS A 232 -53.26 -57.36 -61.85
N GLN A 233 -53.35 -56.63 -60.74
CA GLN A 233 -54.48 -56.72 -59.82
C GLN A 233 -55.79 -56.31 -60.49
N LEU A 234 -55.83 -55.13 -61.13
CA LEU A 234 -57.02 -54.63 -61.82
C LEU A 234 -57.48 -55.57 -62.95
N ASN A 235 -56.54 -56.15 -63.71
CA ASN A 235 -56.86 -57.12 -64.75
C ASN A 235 -57.49 -58.39 -64.17
N LYS A 236 -56.97 -58.88 -63.05
CA LYS A 236 -57.54 -60.02 -62.34
C LYS A 236 -58.98 -59.73 -61.90
N GLU A 237 -59.23 -58.58 -61.26
CA GLU A 237 -60.57 -58.16 -60.83
C GLU A 237 -61.54 -58.04 -62.01
N ALA A 238 -61.10 -57.41 -63.11
CA ALA A 238 -61.92 -57.27 -64.32
C ALA A 238 -62.30 -58.64 -64.92
N ASN A 239 -61.36 -59.60 -64.95
CA ASN A 239 -61.64 -60.97 -65.41
C ASN A 239 -62.62 -61.70 -64.48
N GLU A 240 -62.48 -61.54 -63.16
CA GLU A 240 -63.41 -62.11 -62.19
C GLU A 240 -64.85 -61.58 -62.40
N ILE A 241 -65.01 -60.27 -62.66
CA ILE A 241 -66.32 -59.67 -62.97
C ILE A 241 -66.87 -60.24 -64.28
N LYS A 242 -66.04 -60.34 -65.32
CA LYS A 242 -66.44 -60.87 -66.63
C LYS A 242 -66.94 -62.31 -66.55
N GLU A 243 -66.27 -63.16 -65.77
CA GLU A 243 -66.69 -64.55 -65.57
C GLU A 243 -67.98 -64.65 -64.74
N ARG A 244 -68.20 -63.75 -63.77
CA ARG A 244 -69.49 -63.66 -63.05
C ARG A 244 -70.65 -63.27 -63.96
N LEU A 245 -70.42 -62.43 -64.96
CA LEU A 245 -71.46 -61.99 -65.91
C LEU A 245 -71.81 -63.02 -66.99
N LYS A 246 -70.95 -64.02 -67.23
CA LYS A 246 -71.21 -65.11 -68.18
C LYS A 246 -71.98 -66.29 -67.59
N LYS A 247 -72.06 -66.39 -66.26
CA LYS A 247 -72.91 -67.34 -65.53
C LYS A 247 -74.33 -66.80 -65.41
#